data_AF-A0A1W9RK20-F1
#
_entry.id   AF-A0A1W9RK20-F1
#
_cell.length_a   1.000
_cell.length_b   1.000
_cell.length_c   1.000
_cell.angle_alpha   90.00
_cell.angle_beta   90.00
_cell.angle_gamma   90.00
#
_symmetry.space_group_name_H-M   'P 1'
#
loop_
_entity.id
_entity.type
_entity.pdbx_description
1 polymer ?
#
loop_
_entity_poly.entity_id
_entity_poly.type
_entity_poly.pdbx_seq_one_letter_code
_entity_poly.pdbx_strand_id
1 'polypeptide(L)'
;AESIGSNDRGANLFFLTDDLNDANTYATLSGGDTTGIYFLEGAGFKEFVAKVNPIDFDELVDSITLYKPRPLEGRLWEKYVKRHVPAEPKLSTAVPEVERILSKTRGVLLYIEQIRMIIDSVSGLKEDEALMVENSLKSQAPNDLAASRLLFLKGAIGNGRSEEEATRIFDSLMQGIRFTHSKAQSIQQAYLSYRTAYLKTHHFMEYFAALLNGNIDVPEKMKEYLEYIEGNGVNVLPSDVNKSFLSFVVEDGSIRRPLLAKVEYFDELRLFLEERSSRGAFESFEDFLARCRSLISKEAVSAMIDAGVFATFGMSEEQMRIALETTYRSEVGRGAPQMQKAGKTKEKNRVDGGDQQLSLFEDEE
;
A
#
# COMPACT_ATOMS: atom_id res chain seq x y z
N ALA A 1 -13.73 12.23 8.07
CA ALA A 1 -13.53 13.43 7.23
C ALA A 1 -14.01 14.72 7.89
N GLU A 2 -14.61 14.71 9.09
CA GLU A 2 -14.94 15.93 9.82
C GLU A 2 -14.55 15.77 11.30
N SER A 3 -13.26 15.93 11.60
CA SER A 3 -12.75 16.43 12.88
C SER A 3 -11.22 16.39 12.83
N ILE A 4 -10.60 17.31 12.12
CA ILE A 4 -9.19 17.58 12.35
C ILE A 4 -9.04 19.10 12.52
N GLY A 5 -8.26 19.43 13.56
CA GLY A 5 -8.21 20.73 14.19
C GLY A 5 -7.84 21.85 13.21
N SER A 6 -8.12 23.07 13.64
CA SER A 6 -8.12 24.33 12.90
C SER A 6 -6.77 24.81 12.30
N ASN A 7 -5.89 23.90 11.88
CA ASN A 7 -4.75 24.11 10.99
C ASN A 7 -4.68 23.04 9.88
N ASP A 8 -5.76 22.28 9.70
CA ASP A 8 -5.79 21.18 8.77
C ASP A 8 -5.58 21.66 7.34
N ARG A 9 -4.55 21.12 6.69
CA ARG A 9 -4.41 21.14 5.23
C ARG A 9 -5.49 20.26 4.56
N GLY A 10 -6.70 20.22 5.13
CA GLY A 10 -7.91 19.59 4.61
C GLY A 10 -8.49 20.35 3.41
N ALA A 11 -7.72 21.22 2.76
CA ALA A 11 -8.05 21.82 1.50
C ALA A 11 -7.78 20.80 0.38
N ASN A 12 -8.84 20.09 -0.05
CA ASN A 12 -8.90 19.30 -1.27
C ASN A 12 -7.79 18.24 -1.43
N LEU A 13 -8.13 16.98 -1.17
CA LEU A 13 -7.39 15.79 -1.66
C LEU A 13 -7.30 15.69 -3.20
N PHE A 14 -7.69 16.73 -3.95
CA PHE A 14 -7.38 16.93 -5.38
C PHE A 14 -5.90 17.26 -5.64
N PHE A 15 -4.99 16.91 -4.73
CA PHE A 15 -3.54 17.08 -4.92
C PHE A 15 -2.90 15.89 -5.64
N LEU A 16 -3.62 14.78 -5.83
CA LEU A 16 -3.17 13.70 -6.70
C LEU A 16 -3.35 14.15 -8.15
N THR A 17 -2.45 15.02 -8.60
CA THR A 17 -2.34 15.39 -10.02
C THR A 17 -2.17 14.11 -10.84
N ASP A 18 -2.66 14.06 -12.07
CA ASP A 18 -2.39 12.93 -12.97
C ASP A 18 -0.91 12.87 -13.41
N ASP A 19 -0.08 13.80 -12.94
CA ASP A 19 1.34 13.83 -13.21
C ASP A 19 2.09 12.81 -12.34
N LEU A 20 2.72 11.84 -13.00
CA LEU A 20 3.49 10.77 -12.39
C LEU A 20 5.00 11.00 -12.58
N ASN A 21 5.45 12.24 -12.76
CA ASN A 21 6.84 12.60 -13.05
C ASN A 21 7.53 13.41 -11.93
N ASP A 22 7.27 13.09 -10.66
CA ASP A 22 7.94 13.76 -9.54
C ASP A 22 9.30 13.12 -9.23
N ALA A 23 10.38 13.86 -9.47
CA ALA A 23 11.75 13.38 -9.31
C ALA A 23 12.09 12.98 -7.87
N ASN A 24 11.52 13.66 -6.86
CA ASN A 24 11.76 13.33 -5.46
C ASN A 24 11.12 11.99 -5.09
N THR A 25 9.93 11.70 -5.61
CA THR A 25 9.24 10.42 -5.41
C THR A 25 10.05 9.27 -6.00
N TYR A 26 10.61 9.45 -7.20
CA TYR A 26 11.51 8.45 -7.79
C TYR A 26 12.82 8.32 -7.01
N ALA A 27 13.37 9.41 -6.46
CA ALA A 27 14.55 9.34 -5.60
C ALA A 27 14.29 8.52 -4.31
N THR A 28 13.10 8.63 -3.72
CA THR A 28 12.69 7.79 -2.58
C THR A 28 12.59 6.31 -2.98
N LEU A 29 11.93 6.02 -4.11
CA LEU A 29 11.78 4.66 -4.63
C LEU A 29 13.14 4.03 -5.00
N SER A 30 13.97 4.75 -5.75
CA SER A 30 15.27 4.29 -6.20
C SER A 30 16.33 4.26 -5.09
N GLY A 31 16.12 5.03 -4.02
CA GLY A 31 16.90 4.90 -2.78
C GLY A 31 16.61 3.61 -2.00
N GLY A 32 15.59 2.83 -2.42
CA GLY A 32 15.15 1.63 -1.69
C GLY A 32 14.39 1.96 -0.40
N ASP A 33 14.00 3.22 -0.20
CA ASP A 33 13.24 3.64 0.98
C ASP A 33 11.75 3.41 0.75
N THR A 34 11.35 2.13 0.76
CA THR A 34 9.98 1.71 0.46
C THR A 34 9.15 1.31 1.67
N THR A 35 9.62 1.55 2.90
CA THR A 35 8.83 1.32 4.12
C THR A 35 7.52 2.11 4.06
N GLY A 36 6.39 1.44 4.33
CA GLY A 36 5.06 2.03 4.24
C GLY A 36 4.51 2.21 2.82
N ILE A 37 5.29 1.97 1.76
CA ILE A 37 4.81 2.12 0.37
C ILE A 37 4.06 0.85 -0.04
N TYR A 38 2.82 1.02 -0.52
CA TYR A 38 1.96 -0.09 -0.93
C TYR A 38 2.71 -1.07 -1.85
N PHE A 39 2.57 -2.37 -1.61
CA PHE A 39 3.16 -3.48 -2.37
C PHE A 39 4.71 -3.60 -2.28
N LEU A 40 5.43 -2.55 -1.88
CA LEU A 40 6.89 -2.47 -2.05
C LEU A 40 7.71 -2.65 -0.76
N GLU A 41 7.07 -2.97 0.37
CA GLU A 41 7.70 -2.93 1.70
C GLU A 41 8.66 -4.09 2.01
N GLY A 42 8.62 -5.17 1.21
CA GLY A 42 9.43 -6.36 1.46
C GLY A 42 10.93 -6.06 1.42
N ALA A 43 11.70 -6.61 2.37
CA ALA A 43 13.14 -6.38 2.47
C ALA A 43 13.90 -6.69 1.17
N GLY A 44 13.55 -7.78 0.49
CA GLY A 44 14.14 -8.12 -0.81
C GLY A 44 13.80 -7.12 -1.93
N PHE A 45 12.61 -6.51 -1.89
CA PHE A 45 12.23 -5.49 -2.87
C PHE A 45 13.03 -4.20 -2.66
N LYS A 46 13.26 -3.79 -1.41
CA LYS A 46 14.09 -2.61 -1.06
C LYS A 46 15.47 -2.68 -1.69
N GLU A 47 16.16 -3.81 -1.53
CA GLU A 47 17.48 -4.02 -2.13
C GLU A 47 17.42 -4.13 -3.66
N PHE A 48 16.35 -4.72 -4.18
CA PHE A 48 16.17 -4.91 -5.61
C PHE A 48 15.91 -3.59 -6.35
N VAL A 49 14.96 -2.78 -5.88
CA VAL A 49 14.58 -1.53 -6.53
C VAL A 49 15.73 -0.52 -6.53
N ALA A 50 16.57 -0.54 -5.51
CA ALA A 50 17.79 0.26 -5.46
C ALA A 50 18.81 -0.14 -6.54
N LYS A 51 18.84 -1.41 -6.96
CA LYS A 51 19.68 -1.87 -8.09
C LYS A 51 19.07 -1.50 -9.44
N VAL A 52 17.74 -1.55 -9.56
CA VAL A 52 17.03 -1.20 -10.81
C VAL A 52 17.05 0.30 -11.07
N ASN A 53 16.95 1.09 -10.01
CA ASN A 53 16.96 2.56 -10.02
C ASN A 53 15.91 3.14 -11.00
N PRO A 54 14.60 2.92 -10.76
CA PRO A 54 13.56 3.45 -11.64
C PRO A 54 13.53 4.99 -11.56
N ILE A 55 13.50 5.66 -12.72
CA ILE A 55 13.47 7.13 -12.81
C ILE A 55 12.15 7.71 -13.33
N ASP A 56 11.25 6.85 -13.81
CA ASP A 56 9.93 7.23 -14.30
C ASP A 56 8.89 6.13 -14.04
N PHE A 57 7.65 6.39 -14.45
CA PHE A 57 6.53 5.50 -14.15
C PHE A 57 6.61 4.17 -14.89
N ASP A 58 7.02 4.19 -16.17
CA ASP A 58 7.18 2.96 -16.94
C ASP A 58 8.27 2.07 -16.33
N GLU A 59 9.35 2.65 -15.83
CA GLU A 59 10.42 1.92 -15.14
C GLU A 59 10.00 1.38 -13.77
N LEU A 60 9.08 2.05 -13.07
CA LEU A 60 8.45 1.48 -11.87
C LEU A 60 7.57 0.26 -12.21
N VAL A 61 6.80 0.33 -13.30
CA VAL A 61 6.01 -0.80 -13.82
C VAL A 61 6.93 -1.97 -14.20
N ASP A 62 8.05 -1.68 -14.86
CA ASP A 62 9.06 -2.67 -15.20
C ASP A 62 9.69 -3.29 -13.95
N SER A 63 10.02 -2.47 -12.93
CA SER A 63 10.60 -2.93 -11.66
C SER A 63 9.67 -3.91 -10.94
N ILE A 64 8.38 -3.58 -10.82
CA ILE A 64 7.37 -4.46 -10.23
C ILE A 64 7.24 -5.76 -11.02
N THR A 65 7.31 -5.69 -12.34
CA THR A 65 7.24 -6.87 -13.20
C THR A 65 8.48 -7.76 -13.05
N LEU A 66 9.66 -7.16 -13.03
CA LEU A 66 10.95 -7.84 -12.89
C LEU A 66 11.12 -8.53 -11.52
N TYR A 67 10.43 -8.06 -10.47
CA TYR A 67 10.46 -8.66 -9.15
C TYR A 67 9.48 -9.84 -8.97
N LYS A 68 8.79 -10.26 -10.02
CA LYS A 68 7.95 -11.48 -9.98
C LYS A 68 8.82 -12.74 -10.02
N PRO A 69 8.34 -13.89 -9.48
CA PRO A 69 9.15 -15.10 -9.34
C PRO A 69 9.88 -15.53 -10.64
N ARG A 70 9.15 -15.62 -11.75
CA ARG A 70 9.72 -16.10 -13.02
C ARG A 70 10.77 -15.13 -13.62
N PRO A 71 10.52 -13.80 -13.73
CA PRO A 71 11.56 -12.84 -14.12
C PRO A 71 12.80 -12.85 -13.22
N LEU A 72 12.63 -13.01 -11.91
CA LEU A 72 13.74 -13.13 -10.95
C LEU A 72 14.57 -14.40 -11.19
N GLU A 73 13.93 -15.56 -11.34
CA GLU A 73 14.58 -16.83 -11.69
C GLU A 73 15.35 -16.73 -13.01
N GLY A 74 14.78 -16.06 -14.00
CA GLY A 74 15.40 -15.77 -15.29
C GLY A 74 16.53 -14.73 -15.24
N ARG A 75 16.78 -14.12 -14.07
CA ARG A 75 17.74 -13.02 -13.85
C ARG A 75 17.58 -11.88 -14.87
N LEU A 76 16.33 -11.60 -15.28
CA LEU A 76 16.04 -10.61 -16.32
C LEU A 76 16.43 -9.19 -15.88
N TRP A 77 16.35 -8.92 -14.58
CA TRP A 77 16.73 -7.64 -14.00
C TRP A 77 18.21 -7.31 -14.22
N GLU A 78 19.11 -8.30 -14.30
CA GLU A 78 20.54 -8.04 -14.55
C GLU A 78 20.76 -7.48 -15.96
N LYS A 79 20.03 -8.01 -16.95
CA LYS A 79 20.06 -7.48 -18.32
C LYS A 79 19.45 -6.09 -18.37
N TYR A 80 18.36 -5.87 -17.63
CA TYR A 80 17.67 -4.59 -17.56
C TYR A 80 18.55 -3.48 -16.93
N VAL A 81 19.28 -3.81 -15.87
CA VAL A 81 20.20 -2.89 -15.17
C VAL A 81 21.44 -2.61 -16.01
N LYS A 82 22.08 -3.62 -16.61
CA LYS A 82 23.26 -3.42 -17.47
C LYS A 82 22.99 -2.45 -18.61
N ARG A 83 21.79 -2.53 -19.18
CA ARG A 83 21.34 -1.68 -20.30
C ARG A 83 20.83 -0.30 -19.88
N HIS A 84 20.85 0.03 -18.60
CA HIS A 84 20.64 1.39 -18.12
C HIS A 84 21.80 2.33 -18.51
N VAL A 85 22.99 1.77 -18.78
CA VAL A 85 24.20 2.53 -19.13
C VAL A 85 24.17 2.91 -20.63
N PRO A 86 24.27 4.19 -21.01
CA PRO A 86 24.22 4.65 -22.41
C PRO A 86 25.30 4.07 -23.36
N ALA A 87 26.30 3.37 -22.81
CA ALA A 87 27.51 2.95 -23.49
C ALA A 87 27.51 1.49 -23.98
N GLU A 88 26.49 0.68 -23.66
CA GLU A 88 26.39 -0.70 -24.18
C GLU A 88 25.68 -0.75 -25.54
N PRO A 89 26.07 -1.69 -26.42
CA PRO A 89 25.56 -1.76 -27.78
C PRO A 89 24.04 -1.92 -27.79
N LYS A 90 23.40 -1.15 -28.68
CA LYS A 90 21.98 -1.28 -29.08
C LYS A 90 21.65 -2.76 -29.30
N LEU A 91 20.38 -3.15 -29.06
CA LEU A 91 19.96 -4.53 -29.28
C LEU A 91 20.46 -4.98 -30.65
N SER A 92 21.34 -5.98 -30.66
CA SER A 92 21.64 -6.73 -31.87
C SER A 92 20.46 -7.65 -32.19
N THR A 93 19.25 -7.10 -32.27
CA THR A 93 18.15 -7.75 -32.97
C THR A 93 18.30 -7.37 -34.42
N ALA A 94 18.50 -8.36 -35.31
CA ALA A 94 18.54 -8.15 -36.75
C ALA A 94 17.23 -7.55 -37.32
N VAL A 95 16.20 -7.37 -36.48
CA VAL A 95 14.84 -6.96 -36.83
C VAL A 95 14.49 -5.65 -36.13
N PRO A 96 14.46 -4.51 -36.86
CA PRO A 96 14.20 -3.18 -36.29
C PRO A 96 12.87 -3.05 -35.54
N GLU A 97 11.84 -3.80 -35.93
CA GLU A 97 10.53 -3.80 -35.29
C GLU A 97 10.57 -4.39 -33.89
N VAL A 98 11.30 -5.50 -33.71
CA VAL A 98 11.51 -6.13 -32.40
C VAL A 98 12.30 -5.20 -31.49
N GLU A 99 13.35 -4.57 -32.03
CA GLU A 99 14.13 -3.58 -31.29
C GLU A 99 13.24 -2.44 -30.78
N ARG A 100 12.39 -1.88 -31.64
CA ARG A 100 11.48 -0.80 -31.29
C ARG A 100 10.52 -1.19 -30.18
N ILE A 101 9.93 -2.39 -30.25
CA ILE A 101 8.97 -2.87 -29.24
C ILE A 101 9.66 -3.08 -27.89
N LEU A 102 10.86 -3.65 -27.89
CA LEU A 102 11.60 -3.94 -26.66
C LEU A 102 12.35 -2.73 -26.12
N SER A 103 12.55 -1.67 -26.91
CA SER A 103 13.27 -0.45 -26.47
C SER A 103 12.66 0.16 -25.21
N LYS A 104 11.33 0.12 -25.07
CA LYS A 104 10.59 0.61 -23.90
C LYS A 104 10.88 -0.16 -22.61
N THR A 105 11.42 -1.37 -22.70
CA THR A 105 11.78 -2.24 -21.58
C THR A 105 13.28 -2.57 -21.62
N ARG A 106 14.09 -1.63 -22.13
CA ARG A 106 15.55 -1.76 -22.26
C ARG A 106 15.96 -3.06 -22.95
N GLY A 107 15.20 -3.49 -23.96
CA GLY A 107 15.45 -4.69 -24.73
C GLY A 107 15.08 -6.02 -24.06
N VAL A 108 14.38 -5.99 -22.92
CA VAL A 108 13.99 -7.19 -22.18
C VAL A 108 12.53 -7.49 -22.46
N LEU A 109 12.22 -8.71 -22.87
CA LEU A 109 10.83 -9.14 -23.08
C LEU A 109 10.17 -9.38 -21.71
N LEU A 110 9.30 -8.46 -21.29
CA LEU A 110 8.65 -8.49 -19.97
C LEU A 110 7.14 -8.72 -20.06
N TYR A 111 6.53 -8.31 -21.17
CA TYR A 111 5.07 -8.24 -21.27
C TYR A 111 4.51 -9.20 -22.32
N ILE A 112 3.37 -9.80 -22.00
CA ILE A 112 2.61 -10.63 -22.95
C ILE A 112 2.19 -9.77 -24.15
N GLU A 113 1.82 -8.52 -23.89
CA GLU A 113 1.45 -7.54 -24.90
C GLU A 113 2.62 -7.28 -25.88
N GLN A 114 3.88 -7.32 -25.43
CA GLN A 114 5.05 -7.21 -26.33
C GLN A 114 5.17 -8.42 -27.26
N ILE A 115 4.84 -9.63 -26.78
CA ILE A 115 4.83 -10.84 -27.61
C ILE A 115 3.82 -10.69 -28.74
N ARG A 116 2.61 -10.23 -28.42
CA ARG A 116 1.57 -9.98 -29.42
C ARG A 116 1.99 -8.94 -30.46
N MET A 117 2.56 -7.82 -29.99
CA MET A 117 3.08 -6.77 -30.88
C MET A 117 4.19 -7.29 -31.80
N ILE A 118 5.08 -8.16 -31.29
CA ILE A 118 6.15 -8.77 -32.10
C ILE A 118 5.55 -9.72 -33.14
N ILE A 119 4.58 -10.54 -32.76
CA ILE A 119 3.90 -11.46 -33.67
C ILE A 119 3.26 -10.67 -34.82
N ASP A 120 2.42 -9.69 -34.50
CA ASP A 120 1.77 -8.81 -35.49
C ASP A 120 2.81 -8.10 -36.39
N SER A 121 3.79 -7.41 -35.79
CA SER A 121 4.77 -6.61 -36.56
C SER A 121 5.68 -7.44 -37.46
N VAL A 122 6.05 -8.67 -37.04
CA VAL A 122 6.96 -9.52 -37.80
C VAL A 122 6.22 -10.33 -38.86
N SER A 123 5.03 -10.85 -38.54
CA SER A 123 4.31 -11.80 -39.40
C SER A 123 3.12 -11.22 -40.15
N GLY A 124 2.63 -10.04 -39.76
CA GLY A 124 1.45 -9.40 -40.36
C GLY A 124 0.13 -10.09 -40.01
N LEU A 125 0.15 -11.01 -39.05
CA LEU A 125 -1.02 -11.68 -38.51
C LEU A 125 -1.90 -10.68 -37.77
N LYS A 126 -3.21 -10.73 -38.01
CA LYS A 126 -4.17 -9.82 -37.36
C LYS A 126 -4.35 -10.19 -35.90
N GLU A 127 -5.00 -9.30 -35.14
CA GLU A 127 -5.14 -9.39 -33.67
C GLU A 127 -5.61 -10.78 -33.18
N ASP A 128 -6.63 -11.36 -33.80
CA ASP A 128 -7.15 -12.70 -33.43
C ASP A 128 -6.14 -13.83 -33.68
N GLU A 129 -5.41 -13.77 -34.80
CA GLU A 129 -4.40 -14.75 -35.17
C GLU A 129 -3.16 -14.62 -34.28
N ALA A 130 -2.75 -13.39 -33.98
CA ALA A 130 -1.65 -13.11 -33.06
C ALA A 130 -1.96 -13.59 -31.64
N LEU A 131 -3.21 -13.39 -31.18
CA LEU A 131 -3.70 -13.91 -29.90
C LEU A 131 -3.71 -15.45 -29.88
N MET A 132 -4.10 -16.11 -30.98
CA MET A 132 -4.04 -17.57 -31.09
C MET A 132 -2.60 -18.07 -30.95
N VAL A 133 -1.65 -17.45 -31.66
CA VAL A 133 -0.22 -17.80 -31.55
C VAL A 133 0.29 -17.59 -30.13
N GLU A 134 -0.02 -16.45 -29.49
CA GLU A 134 0.32 -16.18 -28.09
C GLU A 134 -0.21 -17.26 -27.13
N ASN A 135 -1.48 -17.66 -27.27
CA ASN A 135 -2.09 -18.70 -26.45
C ASN A 135 -1.38 -20.04 -26.63
N SER A 136 -0.97 -20.39 -27.85
CA SER A 136 -0.21 -21.61 -28.12
C SER A 136 1.20 -21.58 -27.51
N LEU A 137 1.86 -20.42 -27.49
CA LEU A 137 3.16 -20.24 -26.85
C LEU A 137 3.05 -20.41 -25.33
N LYS A 138 1.93 -19.96 -24.75
CA LYS A 138 1.66 -20.06 -23.31
C LYS A 138 1.31 -21.49 -22.89
N SER A 139 0.45 -22.19 -23.64
CA SER A 139 0.02 -23.56 -23.32
C SER A 139 1.09 -24.60 -23.66
N GLN A 140 1.94 -24.32 -24.65
CA GLN A 140 2.93 -25.24 -25.21
C GLN A 140 2.33 -26.59 -25.67
N ALA A 141 1.04 -26.61 -26.03
CA ALA A 141 0.38 -27.80 -26.55
C ALA A 141 1.00 -28.19 -27.92
N PRO A 142 1.52 -29.43 -28.10
CA PRO A 142 2.35 -29.76 -29.25
C PRO A 142 1.74 -29.47 -30.62
N ASN A 143 0.46 -29.81 -30.81
CA ASN A 143 -0.24 -29.61 -32.09
C ASN A 143 -0.51 -28.13 -32.37
N ASP A 144 -0.99 -27.39 -31.36
CA ASP A 144 -1.33 -25.97 -31.50
C ASP A 144 -0.07 -25.13 -31.71
N LEU A 145 1.02 -25.49 -31.03
CA LEU A 145 2.32 -24.83 -31.17
C LEU A 145 2.92 -25.08 -32.56
N ALA A 146 2.83 -26.30 -33.09
CA ALA A 146 3.30 -26.61 -34.44
C ALA A 146 2.50 -25.84 -35.50
N ALA A 147 1.17 -25.80 -35.37
CA ALA A 147 0.29 -25.03 -36.25
C ALA A 147 0.60 -23.53 -36.20
N SER A 148 0.77 -22.98 -34.99
CA SER A 148 1.09 -21.57 -34.77
C SER A 148 2.48 -21.20 -35.28
N ARG A 149 3.46 -22.09 -35.16
CA ARG A 149 4.80 -21.92 -35.76
C ARG A 149 4.70 -21.80 -37.28
N LEU A 150 3.98 -22.71 -37.94
CA LEU A 150 3.79 -22.67 -39.39
C LEU A 150 3.08 -21.38 -39.84
N LEU A 151 2.03 -20.98 -39.12
CA LEU A 151 1.28 -19.76 -39.40
C LEU A 151 2.19 -18.52 -39.27
N PHE A 152 2.94 -18.41 -38.18
CA PHE A 152 3.88 -17.32 -37.96
C PHE A 152 4.98 -17.26 -39.02
N LEU A 153 5.62 -18.39 -39.34
CA LEU A 153 6.69 -18.44 -40.34
C LEU A 153 6.19 -18.03 -41.72
N LYS A 154 5.01 -18.52 -42.12
CA LYS A 154 4.40 -18.15 -43.41
C LYS A 154 4.11 -16.65 -43.48
N GLY A 155 3.57 -16.07 -42.41
CA GLY A 155 3.34 -14.63 -42.33
C GLY A 155 4.65 -13.83 -42.40
N ALA A 156 5.65 -14.21 -41.62
CA ALA A 156 6.95 -13.53 -41.58
C ALA A 156 7.68 -13.56 -42.93
N ILE A 157 7.63 -14.70 -43.63
CA ILE A 157 8.18 -14.81 -45.01
C ILE A 157 7.37 -13.92 -45.97
N GLY A 158 6.04 -13.90 -45.86
CA GLY A 158 5.18 -13.00 -46.62
C GLY A 158 5.50 -11.51 -46.41
N ASN A 159 6.00 -11.17 -45.22
CA ASN A 159 6.46 -9.82 -44.84
C ASN A 159 7.95 -9.58 -45.12
N GLY A 160 8.60 -10.42 -45.92
CA GLY A 160 9.96 -10.19 -46.42
C GLY A 160 11.07 -10.62 -45.46
N ARG A 161 10.79 -11.48 -44.47
CA ARG A 161 11.82 -12.08 -43.60
C ARG A 161 12.31 -13.40 -44.16
N SER A 162 13.58 -13.71 -43.92
CA SER A 162 14.07 -15.06 -44.18
C SER A 162 13.46 -16.06 -43.21
N GLU A 163 13.31 -17.32 -43.63
CA GLU A 163 12.82 -18.40 -42.78
C GLU A 163 13.70 -18.59 -41.53
N GLU A 164 15.00 -18.38 -41.66
CA GLU A 164 15.98 -18.49 -40.58
C GLU A 164 15.80 -17.38 -39.53
N GLU A 165 15.53 -16.15 -39.95
CA GLU A 165 15.23 -15.04 -39.04
C GLU A 165 13.89 -15.24 -38.34
N ALA A 166 12.85 -15.60 -39.10
CA ALA A 166 11.53 -15.88 -38.55
C ALA A 166 11.58 -17.02 -37.52
N THR A 167 12.31 -18.10 -37.83
CA THR A 167 12.54 -19.22 -36.92
C THR A 167 13.20 -18.77 -35.61
N ARG A 168 14.29 -17.99 -35.70
CA ARG A 168 14.99 -17.46 -34.51
C ARG A 168 14.10 -16.59 -33.64
N ILE A 169 13.24 -15.76 -34.24
CA ILE A 169 12.29 -14.90 -33.50
C ILE A 169 11.27 -15.78 -32.79
N PHE A 170 10.63 -16.72 -33.48
CA PHE A 170 9.62 -17.60 -32.89
C PHE A 170 10.19 -18.40 -31.72
N ASP A 171 11.38 -19.00 -31.89
CA ASP A 171 12.04 -19.75 -30.84
C ASP A 171 12.39 -18.86 -29.62
N SER A 172 12.75 -17.59 -29.85
CA SER A 172 12.98 -16.63 -28.78
C SER A 172 11.70 -16.27 -28.03
N LEU A 173 10.57 -16.08 -28.74
CA LEU A 173 9.26 -15.85 -28.11
C LEU A 173 8.81 -17.05 -27.28
N MET A 174 8.98 -18.26 -27.82
CA MET A 174 8.65 -19.52 -27.13
C MET A 174 9.47 -19.73 -25.85
N GLN A 175 10.74 -19.34 -25.84
CA GLN A 175 11.56 -19.36 -24.62
C GLN A 175 11.19 -18.24 -23.64
N GLY A 176 10.82 -17.08 -24.17
CA GLY A 176 10.56 -15.86 -23.40
C GLY A 176 9.19 -15.80 -22.73
N ILE A 177 8.14 -16.37 -23.35
CA ILE A 177 6.73 -16.30 -22.90
C ILE A 177 6.55 -16.64 -21.43
N ARG A 178 7.28 -17.63 -20.91
CA ARG A 178 7.17 -18.06 -19.51
C ARG A 178 7.53 -16.96 -18.50
N PHE A 179 8.37 -16.00 -18.90
CA PHE A 179 8.82 -14.90 -18.05
C PHE A 179 7.94 -13.66 -18.18
N THR A 180 6.98 -13.65 -19.10
CA THR A 180 6.16 -12.47 -19.35
C THR A 180 4.94 -12.39 -18.45
N HIS A 181 4.49 -11.16 -18.19
CA HIS A 181 3.29 -10.87 -17.40
C HIS A 181 2.40 -9.86 -18.14
N SER A 182 1.13 -9.71 -17.72
CA SER A 182 0.31 -8.63 -18.26
C SER A 182 0.81 -7.28 -17.76
N LYS A 183 1.05 -6.34 -18.68
CA LYS A 183 1.43 -4.96 -18.34
C LYS A 183 0.33 -4.27 -17.55
N ALA A 184 -0.94 -4.50 -17.88
CA ALA A 184 -2.07 -3.84 -17.23
C ALA A 184 -2.12 -4.10 -15.72
N GLN A 185 -1.88 -5.34 -15.28
CA GLN A 185 -1.83 -5.69 -13.86
C GLN A 185 -0.69 -4.97 -13.14
N SER A 186 0.50 -4.93 -13.76
CA SER A 186 1.66 -4.25 -13.20
C SER A 186 1.44 -2.72 -13.14
N ILE A 187 0.71 -2.13 -14.10
CA ILE A 187 0.34 -0.70 -14.07
C ILE A 187 -0.55 -0.39 -12.86
N GLN A 188 -1.55 -1.22 -12.55
CA GLN A 188 -2.43 -1.00 -11.40
C GLN A 188 -1.64 -0.99 -10.08
N GLN A 189 -0.72 -1.94 -9.92
CA GLN A 189 0.16 -2.03 -8.75
C GLN A 189 1.11 -0.83 -8.68
N ALA A 190 1.75 -0.47 -9.80
CA ALA A 190 2.65 0.68 -9.89
C ALA A 190 1.94 1.99 -9.57
N TYR A 191 0.71 2.17 -10.04
CA TYR A 191 -0.06 3.38 -9.82
C TYR A 191 -0.27 3.62 -8.31
N LEU A 192 -0.78 2.64 -7.57
CA LEU A 192 -0.99 2.81 -6.13
C LEU A 192 0.33 2.90 -5.35
N SER A 193 1.36 2.17 -5.80
CA SER A 193 2.72 2.26 -5.24
C SER A 193 3.29 3.67 -5.39
N TYR A 194 3.22 4.26 -6.59
CA TYR A 194 3.67 5.63 -6.83
C TYR A 194 2.89 6.64 -5.99
N ARG A 195 1.56 6.49 -5.90
CA ARG A 195 0.71 7.41 -5.12
C ARG A 195 1.07 7.40 -3.64
N THR A 196 1.34 6.22 -3.08
CA THR A 196 1.78 6.09 -1.68
C THR A 196 3.22 6.55 -1.47
N ALA A 197 4.11 6.31 -2.43
CA ALA A 197 5.46 6.86 -2.45
C ALA A 197 5.46 8.40 -2.45
N TYR A 198 4.60 9.02 -3.26
CA TYR A 198 4.45 10.46 -3.35
C TYR A 198 3.97 11.05 -2.00
N LEU A 199 2.95 10.45 -1.40
CA LEU A 199 2.46 10.85 -0.08
C LEU A 199 3.54 10.74 0.99
N LYS A 200 4.29 9.64 1.00
CA LYS A 200 5.44 9.48 1.90
C LYS A 200 6.48 10.57 1.69
N THR A 201 6.80 10.90 0.45
CA THR A 201 7.86 11.85 0.09
C THR A 201 7.50 13.29 0.48
N HIS A 202 6.25 13.70 0.23
CA HIS A 202 5.84 15.11 0.37
C HIS A 202 5.00 15.40 1.61
N HIS A 203 4.40 14.36 2.21
CA HIS A 203 3.49 14.44 3.36
C HIS A 203 3.84 13.37 4.40
N PHE A 204 5.13 13.20 4.68
CA PHE A 204 5.67 12.10 5.50
C PHE A 204 4.92 11.91 6.83
N MET A 205 4.75 12.98 7.62
CA MET A 205 4.13 12.88 8.94
C MET A 205 2.63 12.56 8.86
N GLU A 206 1.90 13.25 7.97
CA GLU A 206 0.48 13.01 7.74
C GLU A 206 0.23 11.59 7.19
N TYR A 207 1.09 11.13 6.28
CA TYR A 207 1.05 9.81 5.70
C TYR A 207 1.29 8.70 6.73
N PHE A 208 2.35 8.82 7.53
CA PHE A 208 2.62 7.84 8.58
C PHE A 208 1.62 7.90 9.73
N ALA A 209 1.06 9.06 10.08
CA ALA A 209 -0.06 9.12 11.02
C ALA A 209 -1.26 8.33 10.48
N ALA A 210 -1.57 8.44 9.18
CA ALA A 210 -2.63 7.65 8.55
C ALA A 210 -2.30 6.14 8.55
N LEU A 211 -1.06 5.75 8.25
CA LEU A 211 -0.62 4.34 8.30
C LEU A 211 -0.73 3.76 9.72
N LEU A 212 -0.30 4.50 10.74
CA LEU A 212 -0.41 4.10 12.14
C LEU A 212 -1.88 3.91 12.53
N ASN A 213 -2.76 4.84 12.15
CA ASN A 213 -4.19 4.71 12.41
C ASN A 213 -4.83 3.51 11.70
N GLY A 214 -4.43 3.25 10.45
CA GLY A 214 -4.94 2.09 9.68
C GLY A 214 -4.43 0.73 10.17
N ASN A 215 -3.35 0.71 10.95
CA ASN A 215 -2.72 -0.50 11.47
C ASN A 215 -2.74 -0.56 13.01
N ILE A 216 -3.62 0.20 13.66
CA ILE A 216 -3.63 0.34 15.13
C ILE A 216 -3.79 -1.01 15.86
N ASP A 217 -4.49 -1.95 15.24
CA ASP A 217 -4.74 -3.31 15.73
C ASP A 217 -3.64 -4.33 15.33
N VAL A 218 -2.55 -3.87 14.70
CA VAL A 218 -1.42 -4.70 14.24
C VAL A 218 -0.12 -4.26 14.94
N PRO A 219 0.15 -4.74 16.17
CA PRO A 219 1.25 -4.24 17.00
C PRO A 219 2.64 -4.31 16.36
N GLU A 220 2.91 -5.37 15.60
CA GLU A 220 4.18 -5.57 14.91
C GLU A 220 4.41 -4.48 13.85
N LYS A 221 3.35 -4.15 13.09
CA LYS A 221 3.41 -3.15 12.03
C LYS A 221 3.48 -1.73 12.60
N MET A 222 2.75 -1.49 13.69
CA MET A 222 2.86 -0.27 14.48
C MET A 222 4.29 -0.03 14.97
N LYS A 223 4.91 -1.06 15.54
CA LYS A 223 6.29 -0.98 16.01
C LYS A 223 7.26 -0.64 14.88
N GLU A 224 7.17 -1.35 13.74
CA GLU A 224 8.00 -1.11 12.56
C GLU A 224 7.88 0.35 12.09
N TYR A 225 6.65 0.88 11.98
CA TYR A 225 6.44 2.25 11.54
C TYR A 225 6.92 3.28 12.55
N LEU A 226 6.70 3.07 13.85
CA LEU A 226 7.17 3.96 14.92
C LEU A 226 8.70 4.04 14.92
N GLU A 227 9.40 2.91 14.85
CA GLU A 227 10.87 2.87 14.77
C GLU A 227 11.37 3.56 13.50
N TYR A 228 10.68 3.37 12.37
CA TYR A 228 11.04 3.98 11.10
C TYR A 228 10.87 5.51 11.11
N ILE A 229 9.76 6.05 11.62
CA ILE A 229 9.55 7.50 11.67
C ILE A 229 10.50 8.19 12.65
N GLU A 230 10.78 7.58 13.80
CA GLU A 230 11.74 8.10 14.79
C GLU A 230 13.16 8.09 14.20
N GLY A 231 13.53 7.02 13.48
CA GLY A 231 14.80 6.94 12.74
C GLY A 231 14.95 8.00 11.65
N ASN A 232 13.84 8.53 11.13
CA ASN A 232 13.80 9.66 10.18
C ASN A 232 13.68 11.03 10.87
N GLY A 233 13.88 11.10 12.19
CA GLY A 233 13.92 12.34 12.95
C GLY A 233 12.55 12.93 13.31
N VAL A 234 11.46 12.18 13.15
CA VAL A 234 10.13 12.60 13.60
C VAL A 234 9.96 12.25 15.08
N ASN A 235 9.66 13.25 15.90
CA ASN A 235 9.35 13.02 17.30
C ASN A 235 7.96 12.40 17.44
N VAL A 236 7.87 11.28 18.16
CA VAL A 236 6.58 10.68 18.56
C VAL A 236 6.27 11.09 20.00
N LEU A 237 5.30 11.99 20.15
CA LEU A 237 4.92 12.52 21.45
C LEU A 237 4.05 11.52 22.21
N PRO A 238 4.26 11.39 23.54
CA PRO A 238 3.44 10.50 24.36
C PRO A 238 1.99 10.97 24.40
N SER A 239 1.10 10.06 24.79
CA SER A 239 -0.30 10.36 25.02
C SER A 239 -0.43 11.41 26.13
N ASP A 240 -1.33 12.37 25.94
CA ASP A 240 -1.56 13.46 26.90
C ASP A 240 -3.05 13.78 26.98
N VAL A 241 -3.60 13.83 28.19
CA VAL A 241 -5.03 14.07 28.44
C VAL A 241 -5.56 15.35 27.77
N ASN A 242 -4.72 16.38 27.66
CA ASN A 242 -5.10 17.70 27.15
C ASN A 242 -4.77 17.91 25.68
N LYS A 243 -4.02 17.00 25.04
CA LYS A 243 -3.56 17.15 23.66
C LYS A 243 -3.93 15.99 22.73
N SER A 244 -3.97 14.75 23.24
CA SER A 244 -4.26 13.57 22.44
C SER A 244 -5.73 13.45 22.02
N PHE A 245 -5.95 12.72 20.93
CA PHE A 245 -7.28 12.37 20.39
C PHE A 245 -7.45 10.84 20.36
N LEU A 246 -8.47 10.34 19.67
CA LEU A 246 -8.70 8.89 19.49
C LEU A 246 -7.73 8.25 18.48
N SER A 247 -7.04 9.06 17.69
CA SER A 247 -6.13 8.63 16.64
C SER A 247 -4.77 9.33 16.77
N PHE A 248 -3.76 8.79 16.10
CA PHE A 248 -2.51 9.50 15.84
C PHE A 248 -2.81 10.76 15.05
N VAL A 249 -2.23 11.88 15.47
CA VAL A 249 -2.38 13.19 14.83
C VAL A 249 -1.03 13.88 14.69
N VAL A 250 -0.89 14.70 13.67
CA VAL A 250 0.29 15.56 13.50
C VAL A 250 0.11 16.82 14.34
N GLU A 251 1.10 17.15 15.17
CA GLU A 251 1.13 18.32 16.05
C GLU A 251 2.53 18.94 15.99
N ASP A 252 2.64 20.21 15.55
CA ASP A 252 3.87 21.00 15.58
C ASP A 252 5.14 20.28 15.09
N GLY A 253 5.06 19.60 13.94
CA GLY A 253 6.19 18.87 13.36
C GLY A 253 6.52 17.55 14.08
N SER A 254 5.59 17.03 14.86
CA SER A 254 5.67 15.75 15.57
C SER A 254 4.40 14.93 15.35
N ILE A 255 4.42 13.65 15.74
CA ILE A 255 3.24 12.79 15.74
C ILE A 255 2.84 12.48 17.19
N ARG A 256 1.61 12.84 17.57
CA ARG A 256 1.04 12.60 18.90
C ARG A 256 0.36 11.23 18.94
N ARG A 257 0.68 10.42 19.96
CA ARG A 257 -0.04 9.16 20.24
C ARG A 257 -1.51 9.41 20.63
N PRO A 258 -2.43 8.49 20.27
CA PRO A 258 -3.81 8.57 20.73
C PRO A 258 -3.90 8.40 22.25
N LEU A 259 -5.03 8.80 22.85
CA LEU A 259 -5.28 8.64 24.28
C LEU A 259 -5.08 7.19 24.72
N LEU A 260 -5.65 6.25 23.97
CA LEU A 260 -5.42 4.83 24.10
C LEU A 260 -5.24 4.23 22.72
N ALA A 261 -4.37 3.23 22.60
CA ALA A 261 -4.18 2.50 21.35
C ALA A 261 -5.32 1.50 21.08
N LYS A 262 -6.09 1.10 22.10
CA LYS A 262 -7.19 0.13 21.98
C LYS A 262 -8.54 0.81 21.81
N VAL A 263 -9.37 0.24 20.94
CA VAL A 263 -10.73 0.73 20.61
C VAL A 263 -11.77 0.42 21.70
N GLU A 264 -11.41 -0.36 22.73
CA GLU A 264 -12.33 -0.87 23.77
C GLU A 264 -13.16 0.23 24.46
N TYR A 265 -12.61 1.43 24.64
CA TYR A 265 -13.26 2.54 25.33
C TYR A 265 -13.68 3.69 24.39
N PHE A 266 -13.85 3.42 23.09
CA PHE A 266 -14.07 4.45 22.08
C PHE A 266 -15.23 5.41 22.40
N ASP A 267 -16.40 4.89 22.78
CA ASP A 267 -17.58 5.70 23.07
C ASP A 267 -17.39 6.59 24.31
N GLU A 268 -16.76 6.07 25.36
CA GLU A 268 -16.46 6.82 26.59
C GLU A 268 -15.42 7.91 26.34
N LEU A 269 -14.36 7.59 25.59
CA LEU A 269 -13.33 8.56 25.21
C LEU A 269 -13.88 9.64 24.28
N ARG A 270 -14.93 9.35 23.50
CA ARG A 270 -15.62 10.38 22.72
C ARG A 270 -16.34 11.37 23.63
N LEU A 271 -17.09 10.89 24.64
CA LEU A 271 -17.76 11.77 25.62
C LEU A 271 -16.75 12.63 26.39
N PHE A 272 -15.60 12.06 26.73
CA PHE A 272 -14.46 12.78 27.28
C PHE A 272 -13.98 13.92 26.39
N LEU A 273 -13.82 13.66 25.08
CA LEU A 273 -13.37 14.68 24.13
C LEU A 273 -14.40 15.80 23.97
N GLU A 274 -15.70 15.48 24.01
CA GLU A 274 -16.79 16.45 24.01
C GLU A 274 -16.76 17.34 25.27
N GLU A 275 -16.54 16.75 26.45
CA GLU A 275 -16.36 17.47 27.74
C GLU A 275 -15.12 18.37 27.73
N ARG A 276 -13.98 17.89 27.19
CA ARG A 276 -12.76 18.70 27.04
C ARG A 276 -12.96 19.85 26.07
N SER A 277 -13.66 19.61 24.96
CA SER A 277 -13.91 20.65 23.94
C SER A 277 -14.85 21.73 24.44
N SER A 278 -15.85 21.37 25.24
CA SER A 278 -16.85 22.32 25.77
C SER A 278 -16.36 23.15 26.95
N ARG A 279 -15.52 22.57 27.82
CA ARG A 279 -15.09 23.22 29.08
C ARG A 279 -13.59 23.54 29.15
N GLY A 280 -12.83 23.22 28.11
CA GLY A 280 -11.40 23.47 28.02
C GLY A 280 -10.54 22.37 28.65
N ALA A 281 -9.23 22.63 28.71
CA ALA A 281 -8.25 21.72 29.26
C ALA A 281 -8.54 21.36 30.73
N PHE A 282 -8.07 20.20 31.16
CA PHE A 282 -8.09 19.76 32.55
C PHE A 282 -6.90 20.37 33.28
N GLU A 283 -7.16 20.99 34.43
CA GLU A 283 -6.14 21.67 35.23
C GLU A 283 -5.39 20.71 36.17
N SER A 284 -6.04 19.63 36.61
CA SER A 284 -5.45 18.59 37.44
C SER A 284 -6.15 17.24 37.22
N PHE A 285 -5.60 16.18 37.82
CA PHE A 285 -6.24 14.86 37.81
C PHE A 285 -7.58 14.86 38.55
N GLU A 286 -7.70 15.63 39.63
CA GLU A 286 -8.94 15.80 40.38
C GLU A 286 -10.00 16.56 39.58
N ASP A 287 -9.61 17.60 38.82
CA ASP A 287 -10.52 18.29 37.90
C ASP A 287 -11.04 17.31 36.83
N PHE A 288 -10.15 16.52 36.24
CA PHE A 288 -10.53 15.47 35.31
C PHE A 288 -11.53 14.49 35.93
N LEU A 289 -11.25 13.94 37.12
CA LEU A 289 -12.16 13.02 37.79
C LEU A 289 -13.50 13.68 38.13
N ALA A 290 -13.50 14.94 38.58
CA ALA A 290 -14.72 15.66 38.91
C ALA A 290 -15.63 15.89 37.69
N ARG A 291 -15.02 16.14 36.52
CA ARG A 291 -15.71 16.42 35.26
C ARG A 291 -16.14 15.15 34.53
N CYS A 292 -15.31 14.12 34.54
CA CYS A 292 -15.47 12.96 33.66
C CYS A 292 -15.94 11.68 34.36
N ARG A 293 -16.02 11.62 35.69
CA ARG A 293 -16.42 10.39 36.41
C ARG A 293 -17.76 9.79 35.98
N SER A 294 -18.70 10.61 35.50
CA SER A 294 -20.01 10.16 35.01
C SER A 294 -20.04 9.83 33.51
N LEU A 295 -18.95 10.14 32.81
CA LEU A 295 -18.82 9.97 31.35
C LEU A 295 -17.92 8.78 31.00
N ILE A 296 -16.96 8.48 31.86
CA ILE A 296 -15.92 7.46 31.65
C ILE A 296 -15.95 6.46 32.81
N SER A 297 -15.86 5.18 32.48
CA SER A 297 -15.77 4.07 33.43
C SER A 297 -14.46 4.11 34.22
N LYS A 298 -14.46 3.48 35.39
CA LYS A 298 -13.25 3.35 36.22
C LYS A 298 -12.16 2.58 35.47
N GLU A 299 -12.56 1.58 34.70
CA GLU A 299 -11.69 0.72 33.92
C GLU A 299 -10.99 1.51 32.80
N ALA A 300 -11.73 2.35 32.08
CA ALA A 300 -11.14 3.24 31.08
C ALA A 300 -10.16 4.25 31.69
N VAL A 301 -10.48 4.87 32.83
CA VAL A 301 -9.54 5.75 33.53
C VAL A 301 -8.30 4.98 33.99
N SER A 302 -8.46 3.75 34.49
CA SER A 302 -7.32 2.90 34.85
C SER A 302 -6.43 2.62 33.63
N ALA A 303 -7.01 2.29 32.47
CA ALA A 303 -6.25 2.08 31.24
C ALA A 303 -5.50 3.36 30.80
N MET A 304 -6.10 4.54 30.97
CA MET A 304 -5.45 5.83 30.70
C MET A 304 -4.28 6.11 31.66
N ILE A 305 -4.40 5.71 32.93
CA ILE A 305 -3.30 5.76 33.91
C ILE A 305 -2.16 4.85 33.45
N ASP A 306 -2.46 3.59 33.10
CA ASP A 306 -1.47 2.60 32.64
C ASP A 306 -0.72 3.05 31.38
N ALA A 307 -1.42 3.76 30.49
CA ALA A 307 -0.86 4.32 29.26
C ALA A 307 -0.09 5.64 29.49
N GLY A 308 -0.03 6.16 30.72
CA GLY A 308 0.71 7.37 31.07
C GLY A 308 0.06 8.68 30.59
N VAL A 309 -1.24 8.66 30.24
CA VAL A 309 -1.96 9.80 29.64
C VAL A 309 -1.96 11.04 30.54
N PHE A 310 -1.86 10.84 31.85
CA PHE A 310 -1.93 11.89 32.87
C PHE A 310 -0.56 12.38 33.34
N ALA A 311 0.54 11.99 32.69
CA ALA A 311 1.90 12.36 33.09
C ALA A 311 2.11 13.88 33.24
N THR A 312 1.36 14.68 32.47
CA THR A 312 1.37 16.15 32.51
C THR A 312 1.04 16.74 33.89
N PHE A 313 0.30 16.00 34.73
CA PHE A 313 -0.07 16.44 36.08
C PHE A 313 1.02 16.18 37.13
N GLY A 314 2.10 15.47 36.78
CA GLY A 314 3.23 15.21 37.70
C GLY A 314 2.88 14.33 38.90
N MET A 315 1.72 13.67 38.90
CA MET A 315 1.31 12.71 39.92
C MET A 315 1.92 11.33 39.65
N SER A 316 2.29 10.61 40.71
CA SER A 316 2.69 9.21 40.56
C SER A 316 1.48 8.33 40.23
N GLU A 317 1.73 7.20 39.56
CA GLU A 317 0.69 6.22 39.25
C GLU A 317 -0.06 5.77 40.51
N GLU A 318 0.66 5.56 41.62
CA GLU A 318 0.08 5.20 42.92
C GLU A 318 -0.89 6.27 43.44
N GLN A 319 -0.50 7.55 43.38
CA GLN A 319 -1.36 8.66 43.80
C GLN A 319 -2.64 8.72 42.95
N MET A 320 -2.52 8.57 41.63
CA MET A 320 -3.67 8.56 40.73
C MET A 320 -4.60 7.38 41.01
N ARG A 321 -4.05 6.18 41.27
CA ARG A 321 -4.87 5.01 41.63
C ARG A 321 -5.64 5.20 42.93
N ILE A 322 -5.02 5.79 43.96
CA ILE A 322 -5.71 6.09 45.24
C ILE A 322 -6.86 7.09 45.02
N ALA A 323 -6.61 8.15 44.24
CA ALA A 323 -7.63 9.16 43.92
C ALA A 323 -8.78 8.56 43.08
N LEU A 324 -8.47 7.69 42.12
CA LEU A 324 -9.45 6.94 41.33
C LEU A 324 -10.34 6.06 42.22
N GLU A 325 -9.74 5.24 43.07
CA GLU A 325 -10.48 4.38 44.01
C GLU A 325 -11.39 5.19 44.93
N THR A 326 -10.88 6.29 45.51
CA THR A 326 -11.65 7.13 46.43
C THR A 326 -12.85 7.76 45.74
N THR A 327 -12.67 8.25 44.51
CA THR A 327 -13.72 8.92 43.74
C THR A 327 -14.82 7.94 43.33
N TYR A 328 -14.46 6.80 42.75
CA TYR A 328 -15.43 5.82 42.25
C TYR A 328 -16.06 4.95 43.37
N ARG A 329 -15.40 4.78 44.52
CA ARG A 329 -15.98 4.08 45.68
C ARG A 329 -17.14 4.83 46.32
N SER A 330 -17.20 6.15 46.17
CA SER A 330 -18.27 6.99 46.72
C SER A 330 -19.66 6.76 46.10
N GLU A 331 -19.75 5.94 45.05
CA GLU A 331 -21.00 5.61 44.33
C GLU A 331 -21.64 4.26 44.68
N VAL A 332 -21.04 3.41 45.53
CA VAL A 332 -21.75 2.18 45.99
C VAL A 332 -23.05 2.53 46.80
N GLY A 333 -23.32 3.82 47.04
CA GLY A 333 -24.56 4.35 47.62
C GLY A 333 -25.42 5.26 46.75
N ARG A 334 -25.13 5.52 45.46
CA ARG A 334 -26.01 6.30 44.57
C ARG A 334 -26.16 5.59 43.23
N GLY A 335 -27.38 5.11 42.97
CA GLY A 335 -27.71 4.20 41.88
C GLY A 335 -27.20 4.64 40.51
N ALA A 336 -26.72 3.65 39.75
CA ALA A 336 -26.28 3.78 38.37
C ALA A 336 -27.28 4.58 37.51
N PRO A 337 -26.81 5.37 36.53
CA PRO A 337 -27.68 5.84 35.46
C PRO A 337 -28.19 4.61 34.72
N GLN A 338 -29.51 4.39 34.74
CA GLN A 338 -30.15 3.42 33.86
C GLN A 338 -29.94 3.88 32.42
N MET A 339 -28.95 3.32 31.73
CA MET A 339 -29.00 3.26 30.27
C MET A 339 -30.23 2.44 29.89
N GLN A 340 -31.21 3.10 29.27
CA GLN A 340 -32.35 2.43 28.67
C GLN A 340 -31.84 1.41 27.65
N LYS A 341 -31.98 0.12 27.97
CA LYS A 341 -31.85 -0.95 26.99
C LYS A 341 -32.91 -0.72 25.93
N ALA A 342 -32.51 -0.22 24.76
CA ALA A 342 -33.33 -0.30 23.56
C ALA A 342 -33.71 -1.78 23.35
N GLY A 343 -35.01 -2.06 23.44
CA GLY A 343 -35.54 -3.41 23.33
C GLY A 343 -35.18 -4.04 21.99
N LYS A 344 -34.60 -5.24 22.04
CA LYS A 344 -34.54 -6.14 20.89
C LYS A 344 -35.95 -6.64 20.61
N THR A 345 -36.69 -5.95 19.75
CA THR A 345 -37.87 -6.51 19.10
C THR A 345 -37.37 -7.46 18.01
N LYS A 346 -37.56 -8.76 18.24
CA LYS A 346 -37.41 -9.80 17.20
C LYS A 346 -38.54 -9.61 16.19
N GLU A 347 -38.30 -8.91 15.10
CA GLU A 347 -39.09 -9.07 13.88
C GLU A 347 -38.46 -10.17 13.02
N LYS A 348 -39.18 -11.30 12.94
CA LYS A 348 -39.01 -12.30 11.88
C LYS A 348 -39.49 -11.67 10.59
N ASN A 349 -38.57 -11.34 9.68
CA ASN A 349 -38.88 -11.29 8.26
C ASN A 349 -38.00 -12.27 7.50
N ARG A 350 -38.66 -13.33 7.03
CA ARG A 350 -38.25 -14.22 5.96
C ARG A 350 -38.24 -13.39 4.68
N VAL A 351 -37.10 -13.30 4.00
CA VAL A 351 -37.04 -13.08 2.54
C VAL A 351 -35.87 -13.90 2.01
N ASP A 352 -36.19 -14.77 1.05
CA ASP A 352 -35.29 -15.53 0.20
C ASP A 352 -34.28 -14.64 -0.55
N GLY A 353 -33.09 -15.18 -0.84
CA GLY A 353 -32.32 -14.75 -2.01
C GLY A 353 -30.81 -14.62 -1.82
N GLY A 354 -30.08 -15.66 -2.25
CA GLY A 354 -28.81 -15.52 -2.97
C GLY A 354 -27.56 -15.19 -2.16
N ASP A 355 -26.85 -16.23 -1.73
CA ASP A 355 -25.40 -16.17 -1.51
C ASP A 355 -24.70 -15.85 -2.84
N GLN A 356 -24.13 -14.65 -2.94
CA GLN A 356 -23.01 -14.36 -3.84
C GLN A 356 -22.01 -13.48 -3.10
N GLN A 357 -21.13 -14.13 -2.33
CA GLN A 357 -19.80 -13.59 -2.06
C GLN A 357 -19.00 -13.66 -3.37
N LEU A 358 -18.64 -12.50 -3.92
CA LEU A 358 -17.59 -12.38 -4.93
C LEU A 358 -16.24 -12.64 -4.23
N SER A 359 -15.88 -13.90 -4.11
CA SER A 359 -14.50 -14.35 -4.05
C SER A 359 -13.89 -14.10 -5.43
N LEU A 360 -12.99 -13.14 -5.52
CA LEU A 360 -12.07 -13.01 -6.65
C LEU A 360 -10.71 -13.38 -6.09
N PHE A 361 -10.06 -14.38 -6.71
CA PHE A 361 -8.77 -14.98 -6.41
C PHE A 361 -8.79 -16.18 -5.46
N GLU A 362 -9.06 -17.37 -6.03
CA GLU A 362 -8.35 -18.61 -5.69
C GLU A 362 -8.28 -19.50 -6.95
N ASP A 363 -7.03 -19.87 -7.27
CA ASP A 363 -6.53 -21.10 -7.87
C ASP A 363 -7.07 -21.63 -9.22
N GLU A 364 -6.17 -21.65 -10.21
CA GLU A 364 -6.18 -22.69 -11.25
C GLU A 364 -4.78 -23.33 -11.35
N GLU A 365 -4.80 -24.67 -11.24
CA GLU A 365 -3.73 -25.63 -11.51
C GLU A 365 -3.19 -25.55 -12.95
#